data_AF-A0A382Z463-F1
#
_entry.id   AF-A0A382Z463-F1
#
_cell.length_a   1.000
_cell.length_b   1.000
_cell.length_c   1.000
_cell.angle_alpha   90.00
_cell.angle_beta   90.00
_cell.angle_gamma   90.00
#
_symmetry.space_group_name_H-M   'P 1'
#
loop_
_entity.id
_entity.type
_entity.pdbx_description
1 polymer ?
#
loop_
_entity_poly.entity_id
_entity_poly.type
_entity_poly.pdbx_seq_one_letter_code
_entity_poly.pdbx_strand_id
1 'polypeptide(L)' 'MTQISSNDVPSMGRRQFMNLLTFGTATGVALGALYPVANYFMPLRAGGSGGGTSAKDELGNPITKTGWLSNHQPGDRSL' A
#
# COMPACT_ATOMS: atom_id res chain seq x y z
N MET A 1 -51.90 15.72 -13.06
CA MET A 1 -50.54 16.10 -13.48
C MET A 1 -50.16 17.37 -12.75
N THR A 2 -49.26 17.31 -11.78
CA THR A 2 -48.71 18.51 -11.13
C THR A 2 -47.57 19.02 -12.00
N GLN A 3 -47.84 20.03 -12.83
CA GLN A 3 -46.83 20.68 -13.66
C GLN A 3 -45.96 21.57 -12.76
N ILE A 4 -44.66 21.31 -12.75
CA ILE A 4 -43.66 22.10 -12.03
C ILE A 4 -43.49 23.43 -12.79
N SER A 5 -43.50 24.55 -12.07
CA SER A 5 -43.38 25.87 -12.69
C SER A 5 -41.95 26.06 -13.23
N SER A 6 -41.77 26.78 -14.33
CA SER A 6 -40.45 27.01 -14.94
C SER A 6 -39.43 27.68 -14.00
N ASN A 7 -39.90 28.40 -12.98
CA ASN A 7 -39.07 28.99 -11.92
C ASN A 7 -38.49 27.95 -10.94
N ASP A 8 -39.06 26.75 -10.89
CA ASP A 8 -38.63 25.67 -10.01
C ASP A 8 -37.57 24.77 -10.68
N VAL A 9 -37.19 25.07 -11.93
CA VAL A 9 -36.20 24.31 -12.69
C VAL A 9 -34.79 24.85 -12.42
N PRO A 10 -33.84 24.02 -11.95
CA PRO A 10 -32.48 24.49 -11.70
C PRO A 10 -31.80 24.95 -12.99
N SER A 11 -31.17 26.13 -12.95
CA SER A 11 -30.33 26.64 -14.03
C SER A 11 -29.12 25.76 -14.29
N MET A 12 -28.50 25.88 -15.47
CA MET A 12 -27.37 25.01 -15.85
C MET A 12 -26.19 25.11 -14.87
N GLY A 13 -25.87 26.31 -14.36
CA GLY A 13 -24.81 26.48 -13.36
C GLY A 13 -25.10 25.74 -12.04
N ARG A 14 -26.36 25.74 -11.58
CA ARG A 14 -26.76 24.97 -10.38
C ARG A 14 -26.65 23.46 -10.61
N ARG A 15 -26.97 22.99 -11.82
CA ARG A 15 -26.81 21.57 -12.20
C ARG A 15 -25.34 21.16 -12.27
N GLN A 16 -24.49 21.98 -12.88
CA GLN A 16 -23.06 21.73 -12.94
C GLN A 16 -22.42 21.72 -11.55
N PHE A 17 -22.82 22.64 -10.69
CA PHE A 17 -22.40 22.66 -9.29
C PHE A 17 -22.83 21.38 -8.56
N MET A 18 -24.10 20.97 -8.68
CA MET A 18 -24.56 19.71 -8.07
C MET A 18 -23.85 18.47 -8.64
N ASN A 19 -23.52 18.45 -9.93
CA ASN A 19 -22.73 17.39 -10.51
C ASN A 19 -21.31 17.35 -9.93
N LEU A 20 -20.67 18.51 -9.76
CA LEU A 20 -19.37 18.61 -9.11
C LEU A 20 -19.43 18.05 -7.68
N LEU A 21 -20.44 18.39 -6.89
CA LEU A 21 -20.57 17.86 -5.53
C LEU A 21 -20.82 16.35 -5.54
N THR A 22 -21.70 15.87 -6.41
CA THR A 22 -22.05 14.45 -6.50
C THR A 22 -20.84 13.62 -6.93
N PHE A 23 -20.20 13.96 -8.04
CA PHE A 23 -19.03 13.23 -8.53
C PHE A 23 -17.78 13.50 -7.69
N GLY A 24 -17.63 14.69 -7.12
CA GLY A 24 -16.53 15.02 -6.22
C GLY A 24 -16.55 14.18 -4.95
N THR A 25 -17.72 14.04 -4.31
CA THR A 25 -17.88 13.18 -3.12
C THR A 25 -17.72 11.70 -3.46
N ALA A 26 -18.34 11.22 -4.54
CA ALA A 26 -18.20 9.83 -4.98
C ALA A 26 -16.73 9.48 -5.30
N THR A 27 -16.01 10.38 -5.98
CA THR A 27 -14.58 10.21 -6.28
C THR A 27 -13.75 10.23 -4.99
N GLY A 28 -14.06 11.12 -4.04
CA GLY A 28 -13.39 11.15 -2.74
C GLY A 28 -13.49 9.81 -1.99
N VAL A 29 -14.69 9.22 -1.95
CA VAL A 29 -14.89 7.89 -1.35
C VAL A 29 -14.15 6.80 -2.12
N ALA A 30 -14.23 6.81 -3.45
CA ALA A 30 -13.54 5.83 -4.29
C ALA A 30 -12.01 5.86 -4.09
N LEU A 31 -11.41 7.06 -4.04
CA LEU A 31 -9.98 7.22 -3.78
C LEU A 31 -9.61 6.76 -2.36
N GLY A 32 -10.43 7.09 -1.36
CA GLY A 32 -10.22 6.63 0.02
C GLY A 32 -10.23 5.10 0.13
N ALA A 33 -11.14 4.44 -0.59
CA ALA A 33 -11.21 2.97 -0.63
C ALA A 33 -10.07 2.34 -1.46
N LEU A 34 -9.66 2.96 -2.57
CA LEU A 34 -8.58 2.46 -3.42
C LEU A 34 -7.19 2.64 -2.81
N TYR A 35 -6.98 3.66 -1.98
CA TYR A 35 -5.68 3.94 -1.35
C TYR A 35 -5.10 2.73 -0.58
N PRO A 36 -5.81 2.09 0.36
CA PRO A 36 -5.28 0.92 1.07
C PRO A 36 -5.09 -0.28 0.14
N VAL A 37 -5.97 -0.47 -0.86
CA VAL A 37 -5.84 -1.55 -1.84
C VAL A 37 -4.55 -1.40 -2.66
N ALA A 38 -4.25 -0.18 -3.11
CA ALA A 38 -3.00 0.10 -3.82
C ALA A 38 -1.77 -0.13 -2.93
N ASN A 39 -1.84 0.28 -1.65
CA ASN A 39 -0.75 0.06 -0.70
C ASN A 39 -0.57 -1.41 -0.32
N TYR A 40 -1.63 -2.22 -0.35
CA TYR A 40 -1.53 -3.66 -0.09
C TYR A 40 -0.62 -4.37 -1.10
N PHE A 41 -0.61 -3.93 -2.36
CA PHE A 41 0.28 -4.48 -3.39
C PHE A 41 1.71 -3.93 -3.33
N MET A 42 1.96 -2.86 -2.56
CA MET A 42 3.31 -2.38 -2.33
C MET A 42 3.96 -3.23 -1.23
N PRO A 43 5.08 -3.92 -1.53
CA PRO A 43 5.72 -4.77 -0.54
C PRO A 43 6.23 -3.91 0.62
N LEU A 44 5.86 -4.29 1.84
CA LEU A 44 6.45 -3.70 3.04
C LEU A 44 7.93 -4.04 3.06
N ARG A 45 8.77 -3.02 3.20
CA ARG A 45 10.19 -3.23 3.47
C ARG A 45 10.31 -3.85 4.86
N ALA A 46 10.98 -5.00 4.96
CA ALA A 46 11.34 -5.57 6.25
C ALA A 46 12.08 -4.50 7.06
N GLY A 47 11.72 -4.35 8.34
CA GLY A 47 12.30 -3.35 9.23
C GLY A 47 13.82 -3.44 9.20
N GLY A 48 14.46 -2.38 8.71
CA GLY A 48 15.92 -2.28 8.67
C GLY A 48 16.45 -2.13 10.08
N SER A 49 17.10 -3.16 10.60
CA SER A 49 18.04 -3.02 11.71
C SER A 49 19.16 -2.10 11.23
N GLY A 50 19.27 -0.90 11.80
CA GLY A 50 20.26 0.13 11.42
C GLY A 50 21.73 -0.24 11.64
N GLY A 51 22.04 -1.53 11.80
CA GLY A 51 23.38 -2.05 12.05
C GLY A 51 23.43 -3.57 11.95
N GLY A 52 23.38 -4.10 10.72
CA GLY A 52 23.61 -5.51 10.42
C GLY A 52 22.39 -6.43 10.53
N THR A 53 22.34 -7.41 9.63
CA THR A 53 21.37 -8.52 9.64
C THR A 53 22.07 -9.79 10.12
N SER A 54 21.38 -10.62 10.91
CA SER A 54 21.92 -11.91 11.33
C SER A 54 22.04 -12.86 10.13
N ALA A 55 23.20 -13.50 9.98
CA ALA A 55 23.38 -14.57 9.00
C ALA A 55 22.54 -15.80 9.41
N LYS A 56 21.81 -16.36 8.44
CA LYS A 56 20.94 -17.53 8.63
C LYS A 56 21.31 -18.63 7.64
N ASP A 57 21.08 -19.87 8.02
CA ASP A 57 21.21 -21.03 7.13
C ASP A 57 20.00 -21.16 6.19
N GLU A 58 20.03 -22.18 5.32
CA GLU A 58 18.95 -22.48 4.36
C GLU A 58 17.60 -22.76 5.03
N LEU A 59 17.62 -23.20 6.29
CA LEU A 59 16.44 -23.47 7.10
C LEU A 59 15.96 -22.24 7.89
N GLY A 60 16.69 -21.12 7.79
CA GLY A 60 16.39 -19.87 8.50
C GLY A 60 16.89 -19.81 9.94
N ASN A 61 17.68 -20.79 10.41
CA ASN A 61 18.28 -20.79 11.74
C ASN A 61 19.50 -19.85 11.78
N PRO A 62 19.76 -19.19 12.92
CA PRO A 62 20.92 -18.33 13.06
C PRO A 62 22.23 -19.15 13.02
N ILE A 63 23.18 -18.69 12.20
CA ILE A 63 24.51 -19.32 12.11
C ILE A 63 25.36 -18.87 13.31
N THR A 64 25.95 -19.83 14.01
CA THR A 64 26.97 -19.56 15.03
C THR A 64 28.37 -19.70 14.43
N LYS A 65 29.31 -18.85 14.87
CA LYS A 65 30.70 -18.90 14.36
C LYS A 65 31.34 -20.26 14.56
N THR A 66 31.13 -20.88 15.71
CA THR A 66 31.70 -22.19 16.06
C THR A 66 31.10 -23.31 15.21
N GLY A 67 29.78 -23.35 15.05
CA GLY A 67 29.11 -24.35 14.19
C GLY A 67 29.51 -24.24 12.72
N TRP A 68 29.70 -23.03 12.22
CA TRP A 68 30.17 -22.81 10.84
C TRP A 68 31.59 -23.35 10.63
N LEU A 69 32.52 -22.99 11.52
CA LEU A 69 33.93 -23.40 11.44
C LEU A 69 34.15 -24.91 11.65
N SER A 70 33.18 -25.62 12.27
CA SER A 70 33.26 -27.07 12.40
C SER A 70 33.01 -27.82 11.09
N ASN A 71 32.21 -27.25 10.19
CA ASN A 71 31.77 -27.94 8.97
C ASN A 71 32.42 -27.40 7.68
N HIS A 72 33.11 -26.26 7.74
CA HIS A 72 33.70 -25.61 6.58
C HIS A 72 35.22 -25.49 6.71
N GLN A 73 35.93 -25.77 5.61
CA GLN A 73 37.38 -25.72 5.60
C GLN A 73 37.93 -24.29 5.54
N PRO A 74 39.18 -24.06 5.98
CA PRO A 74 39.83 -22.77 5.84
C PRO A 74 39.85 -22.31 4.36
N GLY A 75 39.33 -21.12 4.10
CA GLY A 75 39.25 -20.54 2.75
C GLY A 75 37.93 -20.74 2.02
N ASP A 76 36.97 -21.44 2.63
CA ASP A 76 35.60 -21.54 2.13
C ASP A 76 34.89 -20.18 2.13
N ARG A 77 34.17 -19.86 1.05
CA ARG A 77 33.53 -18.56 0.79
C ARG A 77 32.01 -18.69 0.61
N SER A 78 31.43 -19.74 1.18
CA SER A 78 29.99 -20.05 1.07
C SER A 78 29.08 -19.20 1.99
N LEU A 79 29.61 -18.15 2.62
CA LEU A 79 28.87 -17.18 3.46
C LEU A 79 28.49 -15.92 2.69
#